data_AF-A0A7Y2F9M2-F1
#
_entry.id   AF-A0A7Y2F9M2-F1
#
_cell.length_a   1.000
_cell.length_b   1.000
_cell.length_c   1.000
_cell.angle_alpha   90.00
_cell.angle_beta   90.00
_cell.angle_gamma   90.00
#
_symmetry.space_group_name_H-M   'P 1'
#
loop_
_entity.id
_entity.type
_entity.pdbx_description
1 polymer ?
#
loop_
_entity_poly.entity_id
_entity_poly.type
_entity_poly.pdbx_seq_one_letter_code
_entity_poly.pdbx_strand_id
1 'polypeptide(L)'
;MIEPFAMLLALLPLIGYLLILGSIRVLGQTLVTTGSRDIAALGVAISGLVAIGPMELFFPNAAATVFGPWVWVALIAFYSLLVALVALTSTPKLVIYGRTPDELYKPLLAASQRIDSKAKAIDGLRVHLPSVGVHFRLDGYRDVDFAQVIAFEPGVPSRVWAKLLAGLRDELQELPAPATRHGHVMLLFAGLLIGILLWQGIGNSEQVVQGFREWLWR
;
A
#
# COMPACT_ATOMS: atom_id res chain seq x y z
N MET A 1 29.12 2.31 -10.94
CA MET A 1 28.50 1.37 -9.97
C MET A 1 27.57 2.19 -9.09
N ILE A 2 26.40 1.67 -8.72
CA ILE A 2 25.48 2.39 -7.82
C ILE A 2 26.12 2.46 -6.44
N GLU A 3 26.12 3.64 -5.81
CA GLU A 3 26.69 3.84 -4.48
C GLU A 3 25.96 2.95 -3.44
N PRO A 4 26.68 2.26 -2.54
CA PRO A 4 26.08 1.36 -1.55
C PRO A 4 25.03 2.05 -0.66
N PHE A 5 25.28 3.31 -0.27
CA PHE A 5 24.33 4.11 0.50
C PHE A 5 23.03 4.34 -0.27
N ALA A 6 23.12 4.75 -1.53
CA ALA A 6 21.96 4.96 -2.38
C ALA A 6 21.15 3.65 -2.54
N MET A 7 21.82 2.51 -2.74
CA MET A 7 21.08 1.25 -2.83
C MET A 7 20.31 0.92 -1.54
N LEU A 8 20.91 1.17 -0.37
CA LEU A 8 20.26 0.98 0.93
C LEU A 8 19.06 1.91 1.09
N LEU A 9 19.25 3.22 0.86
CA LEU A 9 18.19 4.21 1.00
C LEU A 9 17.03 3.93 0.02
N ALA A 10 17.29 3.45 -1.20
CA ALA A 10 16.26 3.07 -2.17
C ALA A 10 15.47 1.84 -1.75
N LEU A 11 16.17 0.75 -1.43
CA LEU A 11 15.54 -0.56 -1.29
C LEU A 11 14.96 -0.81 0.10
N LEU A 12 15.46 -0.16 1.15
CA LEU A 12 15.03 -0.41 2.53
C LEU A 12 13.51 -0.24 2.75
N PRO A 13 12.85 0.88 2.35
CA PRO A 13 11.41 1.01 2.54
C PRO A 13 10.61 -0.01 1.72
N LEU A 14 11.07 -0.35 0.51
CA LEU A 14 10.44 -1.34 -0.36
C LEU A 14 10.50 -2.75 0.26
N ILE A 15 11.67 -3.13 0.81
CA ILE A 15 11.85 -4.39 1.52
C ILE A 15 10.88 -4.47 2.70
N GLY A 16 10.79 -3.41 3.51
CA GLY A 16 9.86 -3.37 4.64
C GLY A 16 8.41 -3.62 4.22
N TYR A 17 7.97 -2.96 3.14
CA TYR A 17 6.63 -3.16 2.58
C TYR A 17 6.39 -4.60 2.11
N LEU A 18 7.35 -5.19 1.38
CA LEU A 18 7.27 -6.57 0.89
C LEU A 18 7.26 -7.59 2.03
N LEU A 19 8.06 -7.38 3.07
CA LEU A 19 8.09 -8.24 4.25
C LEU A 19 6.75 -8.22 4.98
N ILE A 20 6.15 -7.05 5.19
CA ILE A 20 4.87 -6.91 5.87
C ILE A 20 3.76 -7.60 5.05
N LEU A 21 3.61 -7.25 3.77
CA LEU A 21 2.57 -7.85 2.93
C LEU A 21 2.79 -9.35 2.70
N GLY A 22 4.04 -9.76 2.47
CA GLY A 22 4.39 -11.17 2.29
C GLY A 22 4.07 -11.99 3.54
N SER A 23 4.39 -11.46 4.73
CA SER A 23 4.11 -12.13 6.01
C SER A 23 2.60 -12.26 6.25
N ILE A 24 1.84 -11.18 6.04
CA ILE A 24 0.37 -11.20 6.18
C ILE A 24 -0.23 -12.30 5.28
N ARG A 25 0.23 -12.38 4.02
CA ARG A 25 -0.23 -13.39 3.07
C ARG A 25 0.15 -14.81 3.46
N VAL A 26 1.40 -15.05 3.91
CA VAL A 26 1.86 -16.39 4.32
C VAL A 26 1.19 -16.86 5.61
N LEU A 27 0.88 -15.94 6.53
CA LEU A 27 0.14 -16.23 7.75
C LEU A 27 -1.35 -16.52 7.50
N GLY A 28 -1.81 -16.53 6.23
CA GLY A 28 -3.21 -16.75 5.89
C GLY A 28 -4.13 -15.63 6.37
N GLN A 29 -3.60 -14.43 6.63
CA GLN A 29 -4.40 -13.31 7.08
C GLN A 29 -4.93 -12.52 5.88
N THR A 30 -6.21 -12.13 5.96
CA THR A 30 -6.81 -11.21 4.99
C THR A 30 -6.73 -9.79 5.53
N LEU A 31 -6.06 -8.90 4.80
CA LEU A 31 -5.94 -7.50 5.19
C LEU A 31 -6.95 -6.65 4.41
N VAL A 32 -7.87 -6.00 5.13
CA VAL A 32 -8.82 -5.03 4.56
C VAL A 32 -8.41 -3.64 4.99
N THR A 33 -8.16 -2.76 4.02
CA THR A 33 -7.79 -1.37 4.24
C THR A 33 -8.56 -0.43 3.31
N THR A 34 -8.45 0.87 3.54
CA THR A 34 -8.98 1.91 2.64
C THR A 34 -7.97 2.19 1.54
N GLY A 35 -8.43 2.55 0.34
CA GLY A 35 -7.56 2.90 -0.79
C GLY A 35 -6.57 4.03 -0.47
N SER A 36 -6.96 5.03 0.32
CA SER A 36 -6.06 6.12 0.73
C SER A 36 -4.89 5.65 1.61
N ARG A 37 -5.16 4.76 2.56
CA ARG A 37 -4.12 4.12 3.40
C ARG A 37 -3.20 3.23 2.57
N ASP A 38 -3.74 2.52 1.58
CA ASP A 38 -2.95 1.72 0.66
C ASP A 38 -2.00 2.58 -0.18
N ILE A 39 -2.51 3.67 -0.78
CA ILE A 39 -1.70 4.66 -1.50
C ILE A 39 -0.61 5.24 -0.61
N ALA A 40 -0.92 5.58 0.65
CA ALA A 40 0.07 6.09 1.59
C ALA A 40 1.16 5.05 1.90
N ALA A 41 0.77 3.78 2.13
CA ALA A 41 1.72 2.69 2.35
C ALA A 41 2.63 2.45 1.13
N LEU A 42 2.07 2.49 -0.07
CA LEU A 42 2.84 2.40 -1.32
C LEU A 42 3.77 3.61 -1.49
N GLY A 43 3.30 4.82 -1.17
CA GLY A 43 4.11 6.03 -1.17
C GLY A 43 5.30 5.95 -0.22
N VAL A 44 5.12 5.35 0.96
CA VAL A 44 6.24 5.05 1.86
C VAL A 44 7.17 4.01 1.22
N ALA A 45 6.65 2.93 0.64
CA ALA A 45 7.45 1.87 0.04
C ALA A 45 8.38 2.36 -1.09
N ILE A 46 7.91 3.31 -1.91
CA ILE A 46 8.69 3.87 -3.02
C ILE A 46 9.49 5.13 -2.65
N SER A 47 9.36 5.64 -1.41
CA SER A 47 9.97 6.90 -1.00
C SER A 47 11.48 6.92 -1.19
N GLY A 48 12.16 5.81 -0.92
CA GLY A 48 13.60 5.64 -1.14
C GLY A 48 13.99 5.79 -2.60
N LEU A 49 13.23 5.16 -3.52
CA LEU A 49 13.47 5.28 -4.96
C LEU A 49 13.26 6.73 -5.42
N VAL A 50 12.26 7.41 -4.88
CA VAL A 50 12.01 8.82 -5.19
C VAL A 50 13.15 9.71 -4.70
N ALA A 51 13.66 9.45 -3.49
CA ALA A 51 14.75 10.22 -2.87
C ALA A 51 16.04 10.20 -3.68
N ILE A 52 16.37 9.07 -4.32
CA ILE A 52 17.61 8.90 -5.10
C ILE A 52 17.41 9.16 -6.59
N GLY A 53 16.18 9.05 -7.09
CA GLY A 53 15.87 9.30 -8.50
C GLY A 53 15.42 10.74 -8.73
N PRO A 54 14.11 10.99 -8.91
CA PRO A 54 13.60 12.32 -9.24
C PRO A 54 13.99 13.42 -8.24
N MET A 55 14.06 13.12 -6.95
CA MET A 55 14.33 14.13 -5.93
C MET A 55 15.75 14.69 -6.02
N GLU A 56 16.74 13.88 -6.44
CA GLU A 56 18.09 14.39 -6.73
C GLU A 56 18.09 15.34 -7.93
N LEU A 57 17.29 15.05 -8.97
CA LEU A 57 17.18 15.91 -10.16
C LEU A 57 16.55 17.28 -9.86
N PHE A 58 15.63 17.32 -8.90
CA PHE A 58 14.94 18.54 -8.48
C PHE A 58 15.51 19.15 -7.19
N PHE A 59 16.69 18.70 -6.74
CA PHE A 59 17.27 19.18 -5.48
C PHE A 59 17.65 20.67 -5.58
N PRO A 60 17.11 21.54 -4.71
CA PRO A 60 17.31 22.98 -4.83
C PRO A 60 18.68 23.37 -4.24
N ASN A 61 19.75 23.22 -5.01
CA ASN A 61 21.13 23.53 -4.59
C ASN A 61 21.27 24.93 -3.97
N ALA A 62 20.62 25.94 -4.55
CA ALA A 62 20.65 27.30 -4.00
C ALA A 62 20.03 27.38 -2.59
N ALA A 63 18.95 26.64 -2.32
CA ALA A 63 18.35 26.59 -1.00
C ALA A 63 19.23 25.80 -0.01
N ALA A 64 19.88 24.73 -0.47
CA ALA A 64 20.78 23.92 0.36
C ALA A 64 21.98 24.73 0.87
N THR A 65 22.53 25.65 0.06
CA THR A 65 23.60 26.55 0.53
C THR A 65 23.19 27.47 1.68
N VAL A 66 21.90 27.82 1.78
CA VAL A 66 21.38 28.76 2.80
C VAL A 66 20.83 28.03 4.01
N PHE A 67 20.08 26.95 3.79
CA PHE A 67 19.34 26.22 4.83
C PHE A 67 20.03 24.92 5.27
N GLY A 68 21.06 24.47 4.56
CA GLY A 68 21.78 23.23 4.83
C GLY A 68 20.83 22.02 4.88
N PRO A 69 21.02 21.10 5.86
CA PRO A 69 20.21 19.88 5.97
C PRO A 69 18.70 20.11 6.16
N TRP A 70 18.25 21.31 6.55
CA TRP A 70 16.83 21.61 6.71
C TRP A 70 16.04 21.55 5.39
N VAL A 71 16.71 21.63 4.24
CA VAL A 71 16.08 21.40 2.94
C VAL A 71 15.44 20.01 2.87
N TRP A 72 16.05 18.99 3.48
CA TRP A 72 15.48 17.64 3.53
C TRP A 72 14.13 17.61 4.25
N VAL A 73 13.97 18.38 5.32
CA VAL A 73 12.67 18.48 6.02
C VAL A 73 11.61 19.05 5.09
N ALA A 74 11.93 20.11 4.35
CA ALA A 74 11.01 20.70 3.38
C ALA A 74 10.66 19.72 2.24
N LEU A 75 11.63 18.96 1.73
CA LEU A 75 11.43 17.95 0.70
C LEU A 75 10.58 16.77 1.18
N ILE A 76 10.81 16.28 2.40
CA ILE A 76 9.99 15.22 3.03
C ILE A 76 8.56 15.71 3.22
N ALA A 77 8.38 16.95 3.69
CA ALA A 77 7.05 17.54 3.85
C ALA A 77 6.35 17.65 2.49
N PHE A 78 7.04 18.19 1.47
CA PHE A 78 6.50 18.31 0.12
C PHE A 78 6.12 16.96 -0.47
N TYR A 79 6.99 15.95 -0.37
CA TYR A 79 6.68 14.59 -0.81
C TYR A 79 5.45 14.03 -0.09
N SER A 80 5.38 14.21 1.23
CA SER A 80 4.26 13.75 2.05
C SER A 80 2.95 14.46 1.66
N LEU A 81 3.00 15.75 1.33
CA LEU A 81 1.87 16.51 0.81
C LEU A 81 1.41 15.99 -0.57
N LEU A 82 2.34 15.62 -1.45
CA LEU A 82 1.99 15.01 -2.74
C LEU A 82 1.32 13.65 -2.56
N VAL A 83 1.87 12.78 -1.71
CA VAL A 83 1.27 11.48 -1.40
C VAL A 83 -0.11 11.66 -0.77
N ALA A 84 -0.25 12.60 0.17
CA ALA A 84 -1.52 12.93 0.79
C ALA A 84 -2.53 13.47 -0.24
N LEU A 85 -2.11 14.33 -1.15
CA LEU A 85 -2.94 14.84 -2.24
C LEU A 85 -3.45 13.69 -3.11
N VAL A 86 -2.56 12.82 -3.60
CA VAL A 86 -2.95 11.65 -4.41
C VAL A 86 -3.93 10.77 -3.64
N ALA A 87 -3.67 10.49 -2.36
CA ALA A 87 -4.55 9.71 -1.51
C ALA A 87 -5.93 10.35 -1.30
N LEU A 88 -5.99 11.68 -1.13
CA LEU A 88 -7.23 12.44 -0.95
C LEU A 88 -8.03 12.60 -2.25
N THR A 89 -7.36 12.71 -3.40
CA THR A 89 -8.01 12.79 -4.71
C THR A 89 -8.42 11.43 -5.26
N SER A 90 -7.93 10.34 -4.66
CA SER A 90 -8.31 8.99 -5.07
C SER A 90 -9.79 8.71 -4.75
N THR A 91 -10.45 7.97 -5.62
CA THR A 91 -11.85 7.58 -5.40
C THR A 91 -11.94 6.70 -4.15
N PRO A 92 -12.92 6.94 -3.25
CA PRO A 92 -13.15 6.09 -2.09
C PRO A 92 -13.34 4.63 -2.52
N LYS A 93 -12.48 3.77 -1.99
CA LYS A 93 -12.49 2.32 -2.25
C LYS A 93 -11.94 1.57 -1.06
N LEU A 94 -12.31 0.29 -0.95
CA LEU A 94 -11.66 -0.63 -0.03
C LEU A 94 -10.72 -1.53 -0.82
N VAL A 95 -9.55 -1.81 -0.23
CA VAL A 95 -8.53 -2.67 -0.80
C VAL A 95 -8.38 -3.88 0.11
N ILE A 96 -8.42 -5.07 -0.49
CA ILE A 96 -8.38 -6.35 0.20
C ILE A 96 -7.21 -7.17 -0.35
N TYR A 97 -6.32 -7.58 0.55
CA TYR A 97 -5.19 -8.46 0.24
C TYR A 97 -5.41 -9.85 0.81
N GLY A 98 -4.97 -10.86 0.06
CA GLY A 98 -4.99 -12.26 0.48
C GLY A 98 -6.25 -13.01 0.09
N ARG A 99 -7.14 -12.43 -0.72
CA ARG A 99 -8.37 -13.06 -1.21
C ARG A 99 -8.63 -12.69 -2.67
N THR A 100 -9.25 -13.60 -3.40
CA THR A 100 -9.73 -13.33 -4.76
C THR A 100 -11.12 -12.68 -4.71
N PRO A 101 -11.53 -11.97 -5.79
CA PRO A 101 -12.88 -11.39 -5.86
C PRO A 101 -14.00 -12.42 -5.67
N ASP A 102 -13.81 -13.64 -6.18
CA ASP A 102 -14.80 -14.72 -6.12
C ASP A 102 -15.03 -15.21 -4.66
N GLU A 103 -13.99 -15.20 -3.83
CA GLU A 103 -14.09 -15.54 -2.40
C GLU A 103 -14.74 -14.43 -1.56
N LEU A 104 -14.60 -13.17 -2.00
CA LEU A 104 -15.08 -11.99 -1.27
C LEU A 104 -16.55 -11.66 -1.49
N TYR A 105 -17.18 -12.27 -2.50
CA TYR A 105 -18.59 -12.03 -2.80
C TYR A 105 -19.52 -12.26 -1.59
N LYS A 106 -19.41 -13.42 -0.95
CA LYS A 106 -20.29 -13.78 0.18
C LYS A 106 -20.06 -12.86 1.39
N PRO A 107 -18.81 -12.61 1.84
CA PRO A 107 -18.52 -11.62 2.88
C PRO A 107 -19.03 -10.22 2.54
N LEU A 108 -18.88 -9.79 1.27
CA LEU A 108 -19.36 -8.47 0.87
C LEU A 108 -20.87 -8.36 0.95
N LEU A 109 -21.60 -9.39 0.52
CA LEU A 109 -23.06 -9.41 0.63
C LEU A 109 -23.50 -9.39 2.10
N ALA A 110 -22.90 -10.21 2.95
CA ALA A 110 -23.21 -10.25 4.38
C ALA A 110 -22.91 -8.91 5.07
N ALA A 111 -21.74 -8.32 4.81
CA ALA A 111 -21.37 -7.00 5.32
C ALA A 111 -22.33 -5.89 4.81
N SER A 112 -22.79 -6.00 3.55
CA SER A 112 -23.76 -5.07 2.99
C SER A 112 -25.15 -5.23 3.63
N GLN A 113 -25.55 -6.47 3.95
CA GLN A 113 -26.82 -6.77 4.64
C GLN A 113 -26.87 -6.23 6.07
N ARG A 114 -25.71 -6.13 6.75
CA ARG A 114 -25.58 -5.44 8.05
C ARG A 114 -25.85 -3.93 7.94
N ILE A 115 -25.63 -3.33 6.76
CA ILE A 115 -25.88 -1.91 6.50
C ILE A 115 -27.32 -1.69 6.02
N ASP A 116 -27.78 -2.54 5.11
CA ASP A 116 -29.09 -2.50 4.49
C ASP A 116 -29.65 -3.93 4.40
N SER A 117 -30.66 -4.25 5.19
CA SER A 117 -31.26 -5.59 5.23
C SER A 117 -31.86 -6.03 3.90
N LYS A 118 -32.12 -5.10 2.97
CA LYS A 118 -32.61 -5.37 1.62
C LYS A 118 -31.49 -5.52 0.59
N ALA A 119 -30.22 -5.53 1.01
CA ALA A 119 -29.10 -5.68 0.10
C ALA A 119 -29.16 -7.01 -0.66
N LYS A 120 -28.97 -6.93 -1.98
CA LYS A 120 -29.05 -8.08 -2.89
C LYS A 120 -27.84 -8.13 -3.81
N ALA A 121 -27.40 -9.35 -4.11
CA ALA A 121 -26.44 -9.59 -5.17
C ALA A 121 -27.11 -9.54 -6.54
N ILE A 122 -26.42 -8.95 -7.52
CA ILE A 122 -26.92 -8.90 -8.91
C ILE A 122 -26.27 -10.01 -9.74
N ASP A 123 -24.93 -10.13 -9.76
CA ASP A 123 -24.20 -11.13 -10.58
C ASP A 123 -23.04 -11.81 -9.83
N GLY A 124 -23.11 -11.91 -8.51
CA GLY A 124 -22.04 -12.51 -7.72
C GLY A 124 -20.78 -11.64 -7.55
N LEU A 125 -20.62 -10.53 -8.29
CA LEU A 125 -19.54 -9.56 -8.08
C LEU A 125 -20.05 -8.14 -7.84
N ARG A 126 -21.37 -7.96 -7.85
CA ARG A 126 -22.06 -6.69 -7.62
C ARG A 126 -23.10 -6.85 -6.53
N VAL A 127 -23.11 -5.93 -5.57
CA VAL A 127 -24.07 -5.87 -4.47
C VAL A 127 -24.78 -4.54 -4.49
N HIS A 128 -26.11 -4.57 -4.51
CA HIS A 128 -26.97 -3.39 -4.50
C HIS A 128 -27.59 -3.19 -3.11
N LEU A 129 -27.47 -1.98 -2.58
CA LEU A 129 -28.08 -1.53 -1.33
C LEU A 129 -29.22 -0.56 -1.68
N PRO A 130 -30.48 -1.04 -1.80
CA PRO A 130 -31.58 -0.22 -2.29
C PRO A 130 -31.97 0.94 -1.36
N SER A 131 -31.83 0.78 -0.05
CA SER A 131 -32.17 1.82 0.93
C SER A 131 -31.17 2.98 0.93
N VAL A 132 -29.92 2.69 0.54
CA VAL A 132 -28.84 3.69 0.41
C VAL A 132 -28.71 4.19 -1.04
N GLY A 133 -29.23 3.43 -2.01
CA GLY A 133 -29.13 3.72 -3.43
C GLY A 133 -27.72 3.53 -4.00
N VAL A 134 -26.94 2.60 -3.44
CA VAL A 134 -25.53 2.38 -3.81
C VAL A 134 -25.32 0.98 -4.36
N HIS A 135 -24.49 0.87 -5.40
CA HIS A 135 -24.00 -0.38 -5.95
C HIS A 135 -22.51 -0.49 -5.68
N PHE A 136 -22.11 -1.55 -4.98
CA PHE A 136 -20.72 -1.95 -4.83
C PHE A 136 -20.36 -3.00 -5.87
N ARG A 137 -19.16 -2.88 -6.43
CA ARG A 137 -18.54 -3.88 -7.30
C ARG A 137 -17.25 -4.35 -6.68
N LEU A 138 -17.07 -5.67 -6.70
CA LEU A 138 -15.77 -6.30 -6.53
C LEU A 138 -15.02 -6.25 -7.85
N ASP A 139 -13.81 -5.74 -7.79
CA ASP A 139 -12.90 -5.65 -8.92
C ASP A 139 -11.55 -6.25 -8.53
N GLY A 140 -10.89 -6.93 -9.47
CA GLY A 140 -9.66 -7.66 -9.21
C GLY A 140 -9.44 -8.76 -10.25
N TYR A 141 -8.29 -9.43 -10.14
CA TYR A 141 -7.89 -10.50 -11.05
C TYR A 141 -8.05 -11.85 -10.34
N ARG A 142 -8.57 -12.86 -11.05
CA ARG A 142 -8.85 -14.18 -10.47
C ARG A 142 -7.61 -14.90 -9.93
N ASP A 143 -6.45 -14.67 -10.55
CA ASP A 143 -5.20 -15.32 -10.17
C ASP A 143 -4.33 -14.48 -9.22
N VAL A 144 -4.81 -13.31 -8.79
CA VAL A 144 -4.08 -12.45 -7.86
C VAL A 144 -4.89 -12.36 -6.57
N ASP A 145 -4.23 -12.60 -5.43
CA ASP A 145 -4.85 -12.48 -4.10
C ASP A 145 -5.01 -10.99 -3.71
N PHE A 146 -5.73 -10.26 -4.56
CA PHE A 146 -5.99 -8.83 -4.50
C PHE A 146 -7.38 -8.54 -5.07
N ALA A 147 -8.16 -7.81 -4.31
CA ALA A 147 -9.44 -7.29 -4.77
C ALA A 147 -9.67 -5.88 -4.20
N GLN A 148 -10.52 -5.12 -4.89
CA GLN A 148 -10.99 -3.82 -4.46
C GLN A 148 -12.50 -3.76 -4.51
N VAL A 149 -13.10 -3.07 -3.54
CA VAL A 149 -14.52 -2.73 -3.53
C VAL A 149 -14.64 -1.28 -3.95
N ILE A 150 -15.33 -1.05 -5.06
CA ILE A 150 -15.60 0.26 -5.63
C ILE A 150 -17.10 0.52 -5.65
N ALA A 151 -17.51 1.77 -5.43
CA ALA A 151 -18.90 2.19 -5.63
C ALA A 151 -19.10 2.69 -7.07
N PHE A 152 -20.27 2.44 -7.66
CA PHE A 152 -20.63 3.04 -8.94
C PHE A 152 -21.07 4.50 -8.78
N GLU A 153 -21.78 4.81 -7.70
CA GLU A 153 -22.30 6.14 -7.44
C GLU A 153 -21.22 7.06 -6.86
N PRO A 154 -21.12 8.32 -7.32
CA PRO A 154 -20.28 9.31 -6.68
C PRO A 154 -20.86 9.72 -5.33
N GLY A 155 -20.00 10.16 -4.41
CA GLY A 155 -20.45 10.79 -3.16
C GLY A 155 -21.01 9.85 -2.10
N VAL A 156 -20.70 8.54 -2.16
CA VAL A 156 -21.09 7.59 -1.10
C VAL A 156 -20.60 8.10 0.27
N PRO A 157 -21.49 8.24 1.27
CA PRO A 157 -21.12 8.80 2.56
C PRO A 157 -20.01 8.00 3.26
N SER A 158 -19.05 8.69 3.88
CA SER A 158 -17.91 8.06 4.58
C SER A 158 -18.33 7.06 5.67
N ARG A 159 -19.49 7.27 6.30
CA ARG A 159 -20.08 6.34 7.28
C ARG A 159 -20.43 4.97 6.68
N VAL A 160 -20.84 4.92 5.41
CA VAL A 160 -21.17 3.67 4.71
C VAL A 160 -19.89 2.89 4.48
N TRP A 161 -18.83 3.56 4.02
CA TRP A 161 -17.50 2.95 3.86
C TRP A 161 -16.92 2.44 5.18
N ALA A 162 -17.05 3.21 6.27
CA ALA A 162 -16.57 2.79 7.59
C ALA A 162 -17.31 1.55 8.10
N LYS A 163 -18.65 1.51 7.97
CA LYS A 163 -19.45 0.33 8.33
C LYS A 163 -19.14 -0.87 7.45
N LEU A 164 -18.93 -0.65 6.15
CA LEU A 164 -18.58 -1.70 5.20
C LEU A 164 -17.20 -2.30 5.52
N LEU A 165 -16.22 -1.45 5.83
CA LEU A 165 -14.88 -1.88 6.24
C LEU A 165 -14.94 -2.70 7.54
N ALA A 166 -15.70 -2.26 8.54
CA ALA A 166 -15.87 -3.00 9.78
C ALA A 166 -16.56 -4.35 9.54
N GLY A 167 -17.71 -4.35 8.86
CA GLY A 167 -18.46 -5.56 8.54
C GLY A 167 -17.65 -6.56 7.71
N LEU A 168 -16.91 -6.10 6.70
CA LEU A 168 -16.03 -6.97 5.91
C LEU A 168 -14.93 -7.60 6.75
N ARG A 169 -14.32 -6.85 7.68
CA ARG A 169 -13.29 -7.40 8.56
C ARG A 169 -13.85 -8.50 9.45
N ASP A 170 -15.04 -8.31 9.99
CA ASP A 170 -15.69 -9.32 10.84
C ASP A 170 -16.00 -10.59 10.02
N GLU A 171 -16.64 -10.45 8.87
CA GLU A 171 -16.99 -11.59 8.00
C GLU A 171 -15.76 -12.34 7.47
N LEU A 172 -14.64 -11.64 7.26
CA LEU A 172 -13.40 -12.25 6.77
C LEU A 172 -12.62 -13.00 7.85
N GLN A 173 -12.82 -12.69 9.14
CA GLN A 173 -12.21 -13.43 10.24
C GLN A 173 -12.82 -14.83 10.40
N GLU A 174 -14.07 -15.01 10.01
CA GLU A 174 -14.79 -16.29 10.10
C GLU A 174 -14.45 -17.25 8.95
N LEU A 175 -13.83 -16.75 7.88
CA LEU A 175 -13.49 -17.56 6.72
C LEU A 175 -12.22 -18.41 6.93
N PRO A 176 -12.19 -19.66 6.42
CA PRO A 176 -10.98 -20.49 6.41
C PRO A 176 -9.81 -19.76 5.75
N ALA A 177 -8.59 -19.99 6.24
CA ALA A 177 -7.38 -19.34 5.71
C ALA A 177 -7.31 -19.44 4.17
N PRO A 178 -7.00 -18.33 3.47
CA PRO A 178 -6.90 -18.32 2.02
C PRO A 178 -5.73 -19.19 1.55
N ALA A 179 -5.83 -19.70 0.33
CA ALA A 179 -4.72 -20.38 -0.32
C ALA A 179 -3.56 -19.39 -0.52
N THR A 180 -2.42 -19.64 0.11
CA THR A 180 -1.26 -18.74 0.10
C THR A 180 -0.47 -18.85 -1.19
N ARG A 181 -0.95 -18.23 -2.28
CA ARG A 181 -0.33 -18.39 -3.61
C ARG A 181 0.91 -17.52 -3.80
N HIS A 182 0.85 -16.24 -3.41
CA HIS A 182 1.90 -15.27 -3.78
C HIS A 182 2.73 -14.71 -2.61
N GLY A 183 2.35 -14.98 -1.36
CA GLY A 183 3.06 -14.47 -0.18
C GLY A 183 4.53 -14.93 -0.13
N HIS A 184 4.78 -16.21 -0.45
CA HIS A 184 6.13 -16.77 -0.48
C HIS A 184 7.02 -16.11 -1.54
N VAL A 185 6.47 -15.75 -2.70
CA VAL A 185 7.22 -15.06 -3.76
C VAL A 185 7.66 -13.66 -3.30
N MET A 186 6.78 -12.93 -2.61
CA MET A 186 7.11 -11.61 -2.04
C MET A 186 8.21 -11.71 -0.99
N LEU A 187 8.13 -12.72 -0.10
CA LEU A 187 9.16 -12.94 0.93
C LEU A 187 10.50 -13.38 0.33
N LEU A 188 10.48 -14.26 -0.68
CA LEU A 188 11.68 -14.66 -1.40
C LEU A 188 12.34 -13.46 -2.08
N PHE A 189 11.56 -12.64 -2.77
CA PHE A 189 12.07 -11.42 -3.40
C PHE A 189 12.64 -10.43 -2.37
N ALA A 190 11.94 -10.22 -1.25
CA ALA A 190 12.47 -9.42 -0.14
C ALA A 190 13.77 -9.99 0.43
N GLY A 191 13.86 -11.31 0.59
CA GLY A 191 15.08 -12.01 1.04
C GLY A 191 16.25 -11.82 0.08
N LEU A 192 16.00 -11.87 -1.23
CA LEU A 192 17.03 -11.59 -2.25
C LEU A 192 17.53 -10.14 -2.16
N LEU A 193 16.61 -9.17 -2.03
CA LEU A 193 17.00 -7.76 -1.87
C LEU A 193 17.79 -7.52 -0.59
N ILE A 194 17.41 -8.14 0.52
CA ILE A 194 18.17 -8.10 1.78
C ILE A 194 19.56 -8.70 1.58
N GLY A 195 19.67 -9.85 0.91
CA GLY A 195 20.95 -10.49 0.60
C GLY A 195 21.87 -9.57 -0.20
N ILE A 196 21.33 -8.86 -1.20
CA ILE A 196 22.06 -7.87 -1.99
C ILE A 196 22.53 -6.70 -1.09
N LEU A 197 21.66 -6.17 -0.23
CA LEU A 197 22.02 -5.08 0.68
C LEU A 197 23.09 -5.48 1.69
N LEU A 198 23.00 -6.68 2.27
CA LEU A 198 24.00 -7.19 3.20
C LEU A 198 25.34 -7.42 2.51
N TRP A 199 25.31 -8.02 1.31
CA TRP A 199 26.52 -8.23 0.52
C TRP A 199 27.25 -6.92 0.20
N GLN A 200 26.51 -5.90 -0.24
CA GLN A 200 27.10 -4.59 -0.56
C GLN A 200 27.49 -3.79 0.69
N GLY A 201 26.67 -3.84 1.74
CA GLY A 201 26.88 -3.06 2.96
C GLY A 201 28.04 -3.58 3.81
N ILE A 202 28.21 -4.90 3.92
CA ILE A 202 29.33 -5.50 4.67
C ILE A 202 30.66 -5.27 3.93
N GLY A 203 30.66 -5.34 2.60
CA GLY A 203 31.86 -5.12 1.79
C GLY A 203 32.32 -3.66 1.72
N ASN A 204 31.44 -2.68 1.99
CA ASN A 204 31.69 -1.26 1.75
C ASN A 204 31.17 -0.34 2.88
N SER A 205 31.28 -0.78 4.13
CA SER A 205 30.73 -0.04 5.29
C SER A 205 31.20 1.42 5.37
N GLU A 206 32.47 1.69 5.04
CA GLU A 206 33.01 3.05 4.99
C GLU A 206 32.32 3.91 3.92
N GLN A 207 32.05 3.35 2.73
CA GLN A 207 31.35 4.07 1.66
C GLN A 207 29.89 4.34 2.02
N VAL A 208 29.24 3.46 2.80
CA VAL A 208 27.87 3.69 3.28
C VAL A 208 27.84 4.89 4.24
N VAL A 209 28.78 4.94 5.19
CA VAL A 209 28.86 6.04 6.16
C VAL A 209 29.24 7.35 5.49
N GLN A 210 30.19 7.32 4.55
CA GLN A 210 30.59 8.49 3.79
C GLN A 210 29.44 9.01 2.91
N GLY A 211 28.78 8.12 2.16
CA GLY A 211 27.64 8.47 1.32
C GLY A 211 26.49 9.08 2.12
N PHE A 212 26.18 8.55 3.31
CA PHE A 212 25.20 9.15 4.21
C PHE A 212 25.58 10.57 4.63
N ARG A 213 26.85 10.79 5.00
CA ARG A 213 27.34 12.10 5.43
C ARG A 213 27.28 13.12 4.29
N GLU A 214 27.75 12.75 3.11
CA GLU A 214 27.70 13.61 1.92
C GLU A 214 26.27 13.94 1.56
N TRP A 215 25.37 12.96 1.58
CA TRP A 215 23.95 13.17 1.30
C TRP A 215 23.26 14.09 2.31
N LEU A 216 23.56 13.95 3.61
CA LEU A 216 22.92 14.75 4.66
C LEU A 216 23.39 16.21 4.66
N TRP A 217 24.66 16.45 4.35
CA TRP A 217 25.28 17.79 4.38
C TRP A 217 25.34 18.48 3.01
N ARG A 218 24.69 17.92 2.00
CA ARG A 218 24.47 18.56 0.70
C ARG A 218 23.62 19.82 0.81
#